data_AF-A0A061AL82-F1
#
_entry.id   AF-A0A061AL82-F1
#
_cell.length_a   1.000
_cell.length_b   1.000
_cell.length_c   1.000
_cell.angle_alpha   90.00
_cell.angle_beta   90.00
_cell.angle_gamma   90.00
#
_symmetry.space_group_name_H-M   'P 1'
#
loop_
_entity.id
_entity.type
_entity.pdbx_description
1 polymer ?
#
loop_
_entity_poly.entity_id
_entity_poly.type
_entity_poly.pdbx_seq_one_letter_code
_entity_poly.pdbx_strand_id
1 'polypeptide(L)'
;MTLLMISSAAKVDMQGKYEGPTVNKETFARFGINFDAKTIRNARQLKYSSNHSECDRYFLKSLFKLAPQDTHCQLPNVEDCGAFVDAYVMPDPNSNLLVNTSQWGSKKPRPLFFYGWLQTKQNTETSGEINTVGQEQLGLRLMRSAGFDPVVVFKTELDYCSTEIDQVNLLRDKIHKKN
;
A
#
# COMPACT_ATOMS: atom_id res chain seq x y z
N MET A 1 -4.23 13.01 -3.35
CA MET A 1 -4.21 11.57 -3.68
C MET A 1 -5.19 11.25 -4.81
N THR A 2 -6.50 11.47 -4.66
CA THR A 2 -7.52 11.12 -5.65
C THR A 2 -7.31 11.72 -7.05
N LEU A 3 -6.97 13.01 -7.13
CA LEU A 3 -6.69 13.67 -8.43
C LEU A 3 -5.49 13.07 -9.17
N LEU A 4 -4.46 12.61 -8.44
CA LEU A 4 -3.34 11.87 -9.04
C LEU A 4 -3.83 10.54 -9.61
N MET A 5 -4.66 9.81 -8.85
CA MET A 5 -5.23 8.54 -9.31
C MET A 5 -6.10 8.69 -10.55
N ILE A 6 -6.94 9.73 -10.60
CA ILE A 6 -7.75 10.04 -11.79
C ILE A 6 -6.84 10.35 -12.99
N SER A 7 -5.81 11.18 -12.80
CA SER A 7 -4.87 11.53 -13.87
C SER A 7 -4.08 10.32 -14.37
N SER A 8 -3.66 9.44 -13.46
CA SER A 8 -2.96 8.21 -13.81
C SER A 8 -3.88 7.20 -14.48
N ALA A 9 -5.14 7.09 -14.05
CA ALA A 9 -6.14 6.26 -14.72
C ALA A 9 -6.37 6.73 -16.16
N ALA A 10 -6.55 8.03 -16.39
CA ALA A 10 -6.67 8.58 -17.73
C ALA A 10 -5.45 8.24 -18.60
N LYS A 11 -4.23 8.34 -18.06
CA LYS A 11 -3.00 7.98 -18.79
C LYS A 11 -2.95 6.49 -19.15
N VAL A 12 -3.26 5.61 -18.20
CA VAL A 12 -3.21 4.15 -18.39
C VAL A 12 -4.31 3.69 -19.34
N ASP A 13 -5.54 4.15 -19.15
CA ASP A 13 -6.72 3.65 -19.85
C ASP A 13 -6.88 4.24 -21.24
N MET A 14 -6.46 5.50 -21.43
CA MET A 14 -6.58 6.19 -22.72
C MET A 14 -5.30 6.13 -23.56
N GLN A 15 -4.22 5.53 -23.05
CA GLN A 15 -2.96 5.27 -23.78
C GLN A 15 -2.43 6.48 -24.58
N GLY A 16 -2.46 7.67 -23.98
CA GLY A 16 -1.99 8.91 -24.61
C GLY A 16 -2.99 9.61 -25.52
N LYS A 17 -4.22 9.08 -25.68
CA LYS A 17 -5.33 9.75 -26.39
C LYS A 17 -6.10 10.75 -25.53
N TYR A 18 -5.75 10.89 -24.25
CA TYR A 18 -6.39 11.84 -23.36
C TYR A 18 -5.76 13.22 -23.51
N GLU A 19 -6.55 14.17 -24.02
CA GLU A 19 -6.15 15.56 -24.25
C GLU A 19 -6.59 16.52 -23.13
N GLY A 20 -7.28 16.00 -22.11
CA GLY A 20 -7.74 16.81 -20.98
C GLY A 20 -6.64 17.15 -19.97
N PRO A 21 -6.98 17.91 -18.92
CA PRO A 21 -6.02 18.27 -17.88
C PRO A 21 -5.48 17.02 -17.16
N THR A 22 -4.17 16.99 -16.93
CA THR A 22 -3.51 15.97 -16.10
C THR A 22 -2.76 16.65 -14.95
N VAL A 23 -2.69 15.98 -13.80
CA VAL A 23 -1.86 16.42 -12.67
C VAL A 23 -0.82 15.35 -12.32
N ASN A 24 0.31 15.81 -11.80
CA ASN A 24 1.39 14.99 -11.22
C ASN A 24 1.86 15.62 -9.90
N LYS A 25 2.80 14.99 -9.21
CA LYS A 25 3.32 15.50 -7.93
C LYS A 25 3.94 16.89 -8.07
N GLU A 26 4.61 17.17 -9.18
CA GLU A 26 5.21 18.48 -9.49
C GLU A 26 4.14 19.56 -9.64
N THR A 27 2.96 19.21 -10.16
CA THR A 27 1.81 20.13 -10.25
C THR A 27 1.39 20.57 -8.85
N PHE A 28 1.31 19.64 -7.90
CA PHE A 28 0.94 19.92 -6.50
C PHE A 28 2.03 20.69 -5.74
N ALA A 29 3.30 20.45 -6.04
CA ALA A 29 4.42 21.19 -5.44
C ALA A 29 4.32 22.69 -5.70
N ARG A 30 3.82 23.11 -6.88
CA ARG A 30 3.57 24.53 -7.20
C ARG A 30 2.53 25.20 -6.30
N PHE A 31 1.68 24.41 -5.65
CA PHE A 31 0.68 24.86 -4.68
C PHE A 31 1.11 24.62 -3.23
N GLY A 32 2.40 24.33 -2.99
CA GLY A 32 2.95 24.10 -1.65
C GLY A 32 2.68 22.72 -1.06
N ILE A 33 2.16 21.77 -1.86
CA ILE A 33 1.98 20.38 -1.44
C ILE A 33 3.19 19.58 -1.92
N ASN A 34 4.22 19.56 -1.06
CA ASN A 34 5.40 18.75 -1.27
C ASN A 34 5.15 17.38 -0.62
N PHE A 35 5.32 16.28 -1.36
CA PHE A 35 5.10 14.90 -0.87
C PHE A 35 6.22 14.46 0.10
N ASP A 36 6.48 15.30 1.09
CA ASP A 36 7.43 15.13 2.17
C ASP A 36 6.81 14.35 3.35
N ALA A 37 7.59 14.14 4.41
CA ALA A 37 7.15 13.42 5.60
C ALA A 37 5.85 13.98 6.22
N LYS A 38 5.60 15.30 6.12
CA LYS A 38 4.36 15.92 6.62
C LYS A 38 3.17 15.50 5.76
N THR A 39 3.30 15.55 4.44
CA THR A 39 2.26 15.10 3.51
C THR A 39 1.99 13.61 3.63
N ILE A 40 3.03 12.77 3.79
CA ILE A 40 2.87 11.34 4.03
C ILE A 40 2.12 11.07 5.34
N ARG A 41 2.45 11.78 6.43
CA ARG A 41 1.72 11.67 7.70
C ARG A 41 0.25 12.05 7.55
N ASN A 42 -0.04 13.13 6.83
CA ASN A 42 -1.41 13.57 6.59
C ASN A 42 -2.17 12.57 5.69
N ALA A 43 -1.52 12.01 4.66
CA ALA A 43 -2.09 10.96 3.81
C ALA A 43 -2.43 9.71 4.63
N ARG A 44 -1.55 9.32 5.57
CA ARG A 44 -1.81 8.25 6.53
C ARG A 44 -3.03 8.56 7.40
N GLN A 45 -3.12 9.77 7.95
CA GLN A 45 -4.28 10.19 8.75
C GLN A 45 -5.59 10.16 7.95
N LEU A 46 -5.55 10.58 6.69
CA LEU A 46 -6.70 10.52 5.78
C LEU A 46 -7.13 9.08 5.54
N LYS A 47 -6.18 8.19 5.23
CA LYS A 47 -6.44 6.76 5.03
C LYS A 47 -7.12 6.18 6.27
N TYR A 48 -6.55 6.38 7.46
CA TYR A 48 -7.01 5.76 8.71
C TYR A 48 -8.02 6.58 9.53
N SER A 49 -8.58 7.67 8.97
CA SER A 49 -9.53 8.57 9.66
C SER A 49 -9.10 8.92 11.10
N SER A 50 -7.82 9.26 11.28
CA SER A 50 -7.15 9.53 12.57
C SER A 50 -6.95 8.33 13.52
N ASN A 51 -7.59 7.18 13.30
CA ASN A 51 -7.34 5.94 14.07
C ASN A 51 -6.21 5.11 13.44
N HIS A 52 -4.98 5.64 13.51
CA HIS A 52 -3.76 4.98 13.03
C HIS A 52 -3.32 3.81 13.92
N SER A 53 -3.90 3.70 15.12
CA SER A 53 -3.54 2.66 16.10
C SER A 53 -3.76 1.25 15.57
N GLU A 54 -4.72 1.03 14.67
CA GLU A 54 -4.96 -0.28 14.08
C GLU A 54 -3.81 -0.71 13.16
N CYS A 55 -3.36 0.19 12.30
CA CYS A 55 -2.20 -0.05 11.43
C CYS A 55 -0.93 -0.29 12.25
N ASP A 56 -0.67 0.55 13.26
CA ASP A 56 0.52 0.43 14.11
C ASP A 56 0.51 -0.85 14.94
N ARG A 57 -0.61 -1.15 15.62
CA ARG A 57 -0.71 -2.25 16.58
C ARG A 57 -0.79 -3.63 15.92
N TYR A 58 -1.49 -3.76 14.80
CA TYR A 58 -1.74 -5.06 14.17
C TYR A 58 -0.77 -5.33 13.03
N PHE A 59 -0.74 -4.43 12.06
CA PHE A 59 0.01 -4.65 10.83
C PHE A 59 1.50 -4.36 11.00
N LEU A 60 1.88 -3.14 11.38
CA LEU A 60 3.29 -2.76 11.49
C LEU A 60 4.01 -3.52 12.61
N LYS A 61 3.34 -3.82 13.73
CA LYS A 61 3.90 -4.68 14.78
C LYS A 61 4.28 -6.07 14.26
N SER A 62 3.40 -6.70 13.49
CA SER A 62 3.64 -8.04 12.92
C SER A 62 4.67 -7.98 11.80
N LEU A 63 4.61 -6.94 10.96
CA LEU A 63 5.59 -6.70 9.90
C LEU A 63 6.99 -6.47 10.47
N PHE A 64 7.14 -5.71 11.55
CA PHE A 64 8.44 -5.42 12.17
C PHE A 64 9.18 -6.69 12.61
N LYS A 65 8.45 -7.74 13.02
CA LYS A 65 9.03 -9.04 13.37
C LYS A 65 9.59 -9.80 12.16
N LEU A 66 9.12 -9.50 10.94
CA LEU A 66 9.62 -10.07 9.69
C LEU A 66 10.67 -9.18 9.02
N ALA A 67 10.39 -7.88 9.04
CA ALA A 67 11.05 -6.86 8.25
C ALA A 67 11.29 -5.65 9.16
N PRO A 68 12.37 -5.65 9.96
CA PRO A 68 12.69 -4.49 10.78
C PRO A 68 12.81 -3.25 9.89
N GLN A 69 12.23 -2.15 10.37
CA GLN A 69 12.24 -0.86 9.67
C GLN A 69 13.68 -0.44 9.39
N ASP A 70 13.90 0.20 8.24
CA ASP A 70 15.20 0.70 7.75
C ASP A 70 16.21 -0.38 7.29
N THR A 71 16.00 -1.65 7.63
CA THR A 71 16.87 -2.75 7.17
C THR A 71 16.24 -3.60 6.07
N HIS A 72 14.97 -3.98 6.20
CA HIS A 72 14.28 -4.89 5.27
C HIS A 72 12.91 -4.36 4.81
N CYS A 73 12.54 -3.17 5.30
CA CYS A 73 11.31 -2.49 4.98
C CYS A 73 11.59 -1.02 4.68
N GLN A 74 11.00 -0.48 3.61
CA GLN A 74 10.99 0.97 3.35
C GLN A 74 9.75 1.63 3.97
N LEU A 75 9.89 2.93 4.21
CA LEU A 75 8.86 3.79 4.81
C LEU A 75 7.60 3.90 3.93
N PRO A 76 6.44 4.21 4.53
CA PRO A 76 5.22 4.51 3.78
C PRO A 76 5.43 5.66 2.79
N ASN A 77 4.72 5.61 1.66
CA ASN A 77 4.82 6.64 0.64
C ASN A 77 3.50 6.82 -0.12
N VAL A 78 3.32 7.98 -0.75
CA VAL A 78 2.30 8.18 -1.78
C VAL A 78 2.99 8.02 -3.13
N GLU A 79 2.58 7.02 -3.88
CA GLU A 79 3.13 6.71 -5.19
C GLU A 79 2.79 7.75 -6.24
N ASP A 80 3.46 7.72 -7.39
CA ASP A 80 3.21 8.68 -8.47
C ASP A 80 1.78 8.63 -9.00
N CYS A 81 1.17 7.45 -8.94
CA CYS A 81 -0.24 7.28 -9.23
C CYS A 81 -1.18 7.82 -8.15
N GLY A 82 -0.67 8.26 -7.00
CA GLY A 82 -1.45 8.78 -5.89
C GLY A 82 -1.92 7.73 -4.88
N ALA A 83 -1.59 6.45 -5.08
CA ALA A 83 -1.87 5.39 -4.11
C ALA A 83 -1.00 5.55 -2.86
N PHE A 84 -1.61 5.40 -1.67
CA PHE A 84 -0.86 5.39 -0.41
C PHE A 84 -0.44 3.96 -0.07
N VAL A 85 0.87 3.72 -0.03
CA VAL A 85 1.48 2.44 0.32
C VAL A 85 1.93 2.49 1.77
N ASP A 86 1.59 1.46 2.57
CA ASP A 86 1.91 1.43 4.00
C ASP A 86 3.35 1.03 4.26
N ALA A 87 3.91 0.16 3.43
CA ALA A 87 5.27 -0.33 3.56
C ALA A 87 5.72 -0.97 2.24
N TYR A 88 7.03 -1.14 2.07
CA TYR A 88 7.56 -1.93 0.97
C TYR A 88 8.53 -2.97 1.51
N VAL A 89 8.53 -4.14 0.89
CA VAL A 89 9.44 -5.24 1.22
C VAL A 89 9.93 -5.89 -0.07
N MET A 90 11.06 -6.59 0.00
CA MET A 90 11.57 -7.36 -1.13
C MET A 90 11.76 -8.81 -0.71
N PRO A 91 10.89 -9.74 -1.13
CA PRO A 91 11.12 -11.16 -0.87
C PRO A 91 12.30 -11.66 -1.69
N ASP A 92 13.13 -12.51 -1.08
CA ASP A 92 14.13 -13.28 -1.81
C ASP A 92 13.42 -14.37 -2.64
N PRO A 93 13.64 -14.45 -3.97
CA PRO A 93 13.00 -15.47 -4.79
C PRO A 93 13.39 -16.92 -4.44
N ASN A 94 14.51 -17.13 -3.73
CA ASN A 94 15.09 -18.44 -3.44
C ASN A 94 14.96 -18.84 -1.97
N SER A 95 14.47 -17.96 -1.11
CA SER A 95 14.32 -18.24 0.32
C SER A 95 13.03 -17.62 0.86
N ASN A 96 12.67 -17.96 2.10
CA ASN A 96 11.54 -17.35 2.80
C ASN A 96 11.95 -16.08 3.58
N LEU A 97 13.07 -15.46 3.18
CA LEU A 97 13.64 -14.28 3.82
C LEU A 97 13.42 -13.03 2.97
N LEU A 98 13.56 -11.89 3.62
CA LEU A 98 13.53 -10.59 2.96
C LEU A 98 14.93 -10.13 2.63
N VAL A 99 15.06 -9.44 1.50
CA VAL A 99 16.29 -8.80 1.05
C VAL A 99 16.43 -7.46 1.75
N ASN A 100 17.65 -7.15 2.20
CA ASN A 100 17.95 -5.87 2.83
C ASN A 100 17.74 -4.70 1.86
N THR A 101 17.21 -3.57 2.33
CA THR A 101 16.90 -2.35 1.55
C THR A 101 18.09 -1.84 0.76
N SER A 102 19.31 -1.95 1.30
CA SER A 102 20.56 -1.56 0.63
C SER A 102 20.88 -2.41 -0.61
N GLN A 103 20.29 -3.60 -0.73
CA GLN A 103 20.54 -4.57 -1.79
C GLN A 103 19.40 -4.64 -2.82
N TRP A 104 18.38 -3.79 -2.70
CA TRP A 104 17.23 -3.80 -3.62
C TRP A 104 17.63 -3.41 -5.04
N GLY A 105 18.65 -2.55 -5.20
CA GLY A 105 19.13 -2.11 -6.50
C GLY A 105 18.00 -1.49 -7.34
N SER A 106 17.86 -1.94 -8.59
CA SER A 106 16.78 -1.52 -9.51
C SER A 106 15.52 -2.39 -9.45
N LYS A 107 15.48 -3.42 -8.59
CA LYS A 107 14.31 -4.30 -8.48
C LYS A 107 13.16 -3.53 -7.83
N LYS A 108 11.95 -3.73 -8.37
CA LYS A 108 10.74 -3.16 -7.77
C LYS A 108 10.41 -3.93 -6.49
N PRO A 109 10.36 -3.27 -5.32
CA PRO A 109 9.90 -3.93 -4.11
C PRO A 109 8.39 -4.20 -4.20
N ARG A 110 7.90 -5.13 -3.38
CA ARG A 110 6.47 -5.39 -3.23
C ARG A 110 5.85 -4.35 -2.29
N PRO A 111 4.91 -3.52 -2.76
CA PRO A 111 4.20 -2.59 -1.90
C PRO A 111 3.14 -3.34 -1.07
N LEU A 112 3.08 -3.01 0.21
CA LEU A 112 2.12 -3.57 1.16
C LEU A 112 1.00 -2.56 1.41
N PHE A 113 -0.24 -3.03 1.30
CA PHE A 113 -1.44 -2.28 1.57
C PHE A 113 -2.19 -2.93 2.73
N PHE A 114 -2.28 -2.22 3.85
CA PHE A 114 -3.13 -2.61 4.97
C PHE A 114 -4.47 -1.91 4.89
N TYR A 115 -5.55 -2.65 5.13
CA TYR A 115 -6.89 -2.11 5.22
C TYR A 115 -7.58 -2.54 6.52
N GLY A 116 -8.09 -1.55 7.25
CA GLY A 116 -8.93 -1.73 8.43
C GLY A 116 -10.41 -1.88 8.09
N TRP A 117 -11.21 -2.21 9.12
CA TRP A 117 -12.62 -2.59 9.01
C TRP A 117 -13.53 -1.53 8.37
N LEU A 118 -13.19 -0.25 8.48
CA LEU A 118 -13.97 0.86 7.93
C LEU A 118 -13.47 1.33 6.56
N GLN A 119 -12.35 0.82 6.08
CA GLN A 119 -11.72 1.24 4.82
C GLN A 119 -12.16 0.39 3.62
N THR A 120 -12.69 -0.81 3.88
CA THR A 120 -13.08 -1.80 2.86
C THR A 120 -14.57 -1.84 2.59
N LYS A 121 -15.39 -1.07 3.32
CA LYS A 121 -16.85 -1.19 3.25
C LYS A 121 -17.45 -0.44 2.06
N GLN A 122 -18.08 -1.20 1.16
CA GLN A 122 -19.43 -0.80 0.74
C GLN A 122 -20.35 -1.00 1.96
N ASN A 123 -21.32 -0.10 2.15
CA ASN A 123 -22.43 -0.31 3.08
C ASN A 123 -23.30 -1.47 2.56
N THR A 124 -22.80 -2.70 2.62
CA THR A 124 -23.58 -3.91 2.38
C THR A 124 -23.47 -4.78 3.63
N GLU A 125 -24.61 -5.29 4.08
CA GLU A 125 -24.81 -6.05 5.33
C GLU A 125 -24.04 -7.38 5.41
N THR A 126 -23.14 -7.62 4.46
CA THR A 126 -22.27 -8.80 4.41
C THR A 126 -21.08 -8.62 5.34
N SER A 127 -21.00 -9.48 6.35
CA SER A 127 -20.01 -9.54 7.43
C SER A 127 -18.59 -9.95 7.00
N GLY A 128 -18.12 -9.56 5.80
CA GLY A 128 -16.80 -9.93 5.28
C GLY A 128 -16.15 -8.84 4.43
N GLU A 129 -14.84 -8.63 4.62
CA GLU A 129 -13.99 -7.78 3.79
C GLU A 129 -13.69 -8.49 2.46
N ILE A 130 -14.66 -8.56 1.55
CA ILE A 130 -14.52 -9.44 0.36
C ILE A 130 -13.84 -8.73 -0.82
N ASN A 131 -13.83 -7.39 -0.93
CA ASN A 131 -13.07 -6.69 -1.98
C ASN A 131 -12.72 -5.25 -1.58
N THR A 132 -11.50 -4.80 -1.89
CA THR A 132 -11.19 -3.36 -1.90
C THR A 132 -12.03 -2.69 -2.98
N VAL A 133 -12.70 -1.58 -2.65
CA VAL A 133 -13.57 -0.84 -3.58
C VAL A 133 -13.13 0.62 -3.74
N GLY A 134 -13.65 1.28 -4.77
CA GLY A 134 -13.49 2.72 -4.96
C GLY A 134 -12.02 3.11 -5.17
N GLN A 135 -11.57 4.12 -4.41
CA GLN A 135 -10.23 4.69 -4.55
C GLN A 135 -9.12 3.65 -4.27
N GLU A 136 -9.34 2.74 -3.33
CA GLU A 136 -8.34 1.74 -2.96
C GLU A 136 -8.15 0.67 -4.04
N GLN A 137 -9.26 0.22 -4.64
CA GLN A 137 -9.21 -0.66 -5.80
C GLN A 137 -8.50 -0.02 -6.99
N LEU A 138 -8.79 1.28 -7.23
CA LEU A 138 -8.13 2.04 -8.28
C LEU A 138 -6.62 2.16 -8.02
N GLY A 139 -6.22 2.48 -6.79
CA GLY A 139 -4.82 2.54 -6.39
C GLY A 139 -4.09 1.22 -6.67
N LEU A 140 -4.65 0.09 -6.24
CA LEU A 140 -4.08 -1.24 -6.50
C LEU A 140 -3.95 -1.55 -8.00
N ARG A 141 -4.98 -1.22 -8.80
CA ARG A 141 -4.95 -1.40 -10.26
C ARG A 141 -3.84 -0.57 -10.90
N LEU A 142 -3.70 0.69 -10.48
CA LEU A 142 -2.67 1.59 -11.01
C LEU A 142 -1.27 1.13 -10.62
N MET A 143 -1.07 0.63 -9.40
CA MET A 143 0.21 0.03 -8.98
C MET A 143 0.58 -1.17 -9.84
N ARG A 144 -0.37 -2.07 -10.11
CA ARG A 144 -0.17 -3.20 -11.02
C ARG A 144 0.16 -2.74 -12.43
N SER A 145 -0.52 -1.71 -12.95
CA SER A 145 -0.23 -1.14 -14.27
C SER A 145 1.18 -0.52 -14.33
N ALA A 146 1.69 -0.02 -13.21
CA ALA A 146 3.06 0.46 -13.07
C ALA A 146 4.07 -0.68 -12.87
N GLY A 147 3.66 -1.96 -12.93
CA GLY A 147 4.51 -3.13 -12.83
C GLY A 147 4.92 -3.51 -11.40
N PHE A 148 4.20 -3.04 -10.39
CA PHE A 148 4.34 -3.54 -9.02
C PHE A 148 3.45 -4.77 -8.79
N ASP A 149 3.84 -5.59 -7.82
CA ASP A 149 3.06 -6.74 -7.35
C ASP A 149 2.59 -6.51 -5.90
N PRO A 150 1.48 -5.78 -5.70
CA PRO A 150 1.02 -5.36 -4.38
C PRO A 150 0.47 -6.52 -3.54
N VAL A 151 0.83 -6.51 -2.27
CA VAL A 151 0.28 -7.42 -1.25
C VAL A 151 -0.77 -6.67 -0.45
N VAL A 152 -1.98 -7.22 -0.39
CA VAL A 152 -3.08 -6.66 0.39
C VAL A 152 -3.25 -7.46 1.67
N VAL A 153 -3.36 -6.78 2.80
CA VAL A 153 -3.58 -7.36 4.13
C VAL A 153 -4.79 -6.69 4.76
N PHE A 154 -5.77 -7.49 5.14
CA PHE A 154 -6.99 -7.05 5.78
C PHE A 154 -6.89 -7.24 7.28
N LYS A 155 -7.47 -6.33 8.06
CA LYS A 155 -7.51 -6.44 9.52
C LYS A 155 -8.20 -7.76 9.92
N THR A 156 -9.28 -8.14 9.25
CA THR A 156 -9.97 -9.40 9.54
C THR A 156 -9.08 -10.62 9.43
N GLU A 157 -8.17 -10.65 8.46
CA GLU A 157 -7.26 -11.79 8.31
C GLU A 157 -6.30 -11.90 9.49
N LEU A 158 -5.85 -10.77 10.03
CA LEU A 158 -5.03 -10.73 11.24
C LEU A 158 -5.84 -11.04 12.51
N ASP A 159 -7.12 -10.68 12.55
CA ASP A 159 -8.02 -10.99 13.67
C ASP A 159 -8.36 -12.49 13.72
N TYR A 160 -8.40 -13.19 12.58
CA TYR A 160 -8.61 -14.65 12.53
C TYR A 160 -7.40 -15.45 13.03
N CYS A 161 -6.22 -14.85 13.11
CA CYS A 161 -5.04 -15.48 13.67
C CYS A 161 -5.16 -15.60 15.20
N SER A 162 -4.94 -16.81 15.74
CA SER A 162 -5.05 -17.07 17.17
C SER A 162 -3.86 -16.51 17.97
N THR A 163 -2.69 -16.38 17.35
CA THR A 163 -1.48 -15.89 17.99
C THR A 163 -0.73 -14.86 17.14
N GLU A 164 0.18 -14.10 17.77
CA GLU A 164 1.06 -13.18 17.05
C GLU A 164 2.00 -13.91 16.07
N ILE A 165 2.33 -15.18 16.34
CA ILE A 165 3.15 -16.00 15.43
C ILE A 165 2.35 -16.33 14.17
N ASP A 166 1.06 -16.63 14.32
CA ASP A 166 0.17 -16.89 13.18
C ASP A 166 0.02 -15.63 12.30
N GLN A 167 -0.09 -14.45 12.91
CA GLN A 167 -0.12 -13.17 12.17
C GLN A 167 1.16 -12.95 11.37
N VAL A 168 2.32 -13.23 11.98
CA VAL A 168 3.63 -13.16 11.31
C VAL A 168 3.74 -14.17 10.18
N ASN A 169 3.28 -15.41 10.37
CA ASN A 169 3.32 -16.44 9.33
C ASN A 169 2.38 -16.09 8.17
N LEU A 170 1.16 -15.62 8.45
CA LEU A 170 0.23 -15.14 7.44
C LEU A 170 0.86 -14.04 6.57
N LEU A 171 1.50 -13.03 7.21
CA LEU A 171 2.19 -11.97 6.50
C LEU A 171 3.34 -12.52 5.64
N ARG A 172 4.15 -13.43 6.18
CA ARG A 172 5.25 -14.05 5.43
C ARG A 172 4.73 -14.76 4.19
N ASP A 173 3.69 -15.56 4.34
CA ASP A 173 3.11 -16.34 3.25
C ASP A 173 2.55 -15.43 2.16
N LYS A 174 1.83 -14.37 2.54
CA LYS A 174 1.34 -13.36 1.60
C LYS A 174 2.46 -12.63 0.87
N ILE A 175 3.54 -12.28 1.57
CA ILE A 175 4.69 -11.57 1.00
C ILE A 175 5.50 -12.46 0.03
N HIS A 176 5.53 -13.78 0.24
CA HIS A 176 6.27 -14.70 -0.64
C HIS A 176 5.38 -15.39 -1.68
N LYS A 177 4.06 -15.26 -1.59
CA LYS A 177 3.13 -15.79 -2.58
C LYS A 177 3.40 -15.16 -3.94
N LYS A 178 3.82 -15.98 -4.90
CA LYS A 178 3.93 -15.61 -6.32
C LYS A 178 2.53 -15.61 -6.92
N ASN A 179 2.11 -14.48 -7.49
CA ASN A 179 0.87 -14.35 -8.26
C ASN A 179 1.08 -14.84 -9.70
#